data_AF-A0A7C1C327-F1
#
_entry.id   AF-A0A7C1C327-F1
#
_cell.length_a   1.000
_cell.length_b   1.000
_cell.length_c   1.000
_cell.angle_alpha   90.00
_cell.angle_beta   90.00
_cell.angle_gamma   90.00
#
_symmetry.space_group_name_H-M   'P 1'
#
loop_
_entity.id
_entity.type
_entity.pdbx_description
1 polymer ?
#
loop_
_entity_poly.entity_id
_entity_poly.type
_entity_poly.pdbx_seq_one_letter_code
_entity_poly.pdbx_strand_id
1 'polypeptide(L)'
;MKHESIPTNRKALKINLDTDFYGSFAEIGGGQEVARHFFLAGGASGTVAKTISAYDKRFSDVLYNKGKSGRYVSENRLLKMLDAEYKEINKLLKEIKPEASFFAFADTVETLNFTKTNFARGWMGIRFQLNPESKPNTVILHVKLLEDDGLLQQKTLGILGVNLIYACIHYYKYPNIFLQSLTDNLSRDRFRITMMRMSGPDLDYVDNRLLGVQLVKNGMTHAIMYDKYGNLQQPSDMLYKKNVLAFRGSFRPITYIAKDILNKSIELFRKDEDFEPDNTLSFCEITLNNLLSKGQLNEQDFLERVNMLNDIGQNVMVSDIREYYKLVEFFSMFKLKKLRIVVGVPTLEKIMDKKYYTDLRGSIMEAIAKMFQQNMKLYIYPTLSKGSDELITSASVKMDDDVHLLFEYLRRNRFILDIPCGMSQQLFMKSREVLQMIREGRPEWEKYVPMTVANTIKKKKLFGYRE
;
A
#
# COMPACT_ATOMS: atom_id res chain seq x y z
N MET A 1 -3.79 16.17 -19.66
CA MET A 1 -5.01 15.75 -20.37
C MET A 1 -5.98 15.16 -19.37
N LYS A 2 -7.26 15.48 -19.45
CA LYS A 2 -8.30 14.87 -18.62
C LYS A 2 -8.62 13.50 -19.25
N HIS A 3 -8.47 12.42 -18.50
CA HIS A 3 -8.82 11.07 -18.96
C HIS A 3 -10.33 10.97 -19.18
N GLU A 4 -10.74 10.41 -20.32
CA GLU A 4 -12.15 10.19 -20.66
C GLU A 4 -12.48 8.70 -20.56
N SER A 5 -13.59 8.37 -19.88
CA SER A 5 -13.98 6.97 -19.65
C SER A 5 -14.48 6.34 -20.95
N ILE A 6 -13.76 5.32 -21.43
CA ILE A 6 -14.14 4.56 -22.64
C ILE A 6 -14.97 3.34 -22.24
N PRO A 7 -16.13 3.06 -22.87
CA PRO A 7 -16.92 1.85 -22.59
C PRO A 7 -16.10 0.55 -22.73
N THR A 8 -16.33 -0.39 -21.81
CA THR A 8 -15.58 -1.66 -21.75
C THR A 8 -15.64 -2.45 -23.05
N ASN A 9 -16.81 -2.54 -23.69
CA ASN A 9 -16.95 -3.23 -24.98
C ASN A 9 -16.12 -2.58 -26.10
N ARG A 10 -16.01 -1.25 -26.10
CA ARG A 10 -15.23 -0.49 -27.09
C ARG A 10 -13.74 -0.66 -26.86
N LYS A 11 -13.29 -0.78 -25.61
CA LYS A 11 -11.90 -1.14 -25.28
C LYS A 11 -11.57 -2.53 -25.80
N ALA A 12 -12.40 -3.52 -25.50
CA ALA A 12 -12.21 -4.90 -25.97
C ALA A 12 -12.24 -4.98 -27.51
N LEU A 13 -13.19 -4.31 -28.18
CA LEU A 13 -13.27 -4.27 -29.65
C LEU A 13 -12.03 -3.62 -30.27
N LYS A 14 -11.53 -2.51 -29.73
CA LYS A 14 -10.30 -1.87 -30.23
C LYS A 14 -9.10 -2.81 -30.20
N ILE A 15 -8.96 -3.57 -29.11
CA ILE A 15 -7.89 -4.56 -28.99
C ILE A 15 -8.13 -5.71 -29.98
N ASN A 16 -9.37 -6.19 -30.13
CA ASN A 16 -9.73 -7.23 -31.11
C ASN A 16 -9.43 -6.87 -32.56
N LEU A 17 -9.51 -5.59 -32.91
CA LEU A 17 -9.21 -5.09 -34.25
C LEU A 17 -7.72 -4.84 -34.48
N ASP A 18 -6.91 -4.87 -33.42
CA ASP A 18 -5.44 -4.84 -33.51
C ASP A 18 -4.93 -6.28 -33.70
N THR A 19 -4.83 -6.70 -34.95
CA THR A 19 -4.44 -8.07 -35.32
C THR A 19 -2.99 -8.41 -34.97
N ASP A 20 -2.19 -7.40 -34.63
CA ASP A 20 -0.80 -7.55 -34.26
C ASP A 20 -0.65 -7.78 -32.75
N PHE A 21 -1.73 -7.65 -31.96
CA PHE A 21 -1.72 -7.96 -30.52
C PHE A 21 -2.49 -9.26 -30.23
N TYR A 22 -1.75 -10.35 -30.02
CA TYR A 22 -2.30 -11.72 -29.96
C TYR A 22 -1.84 -12.47 -28.71
N GLY A 23 -2.71 -13.22 -28.03
CA GLY A 23 -2.31 -13.82 -26.77
C GLY A 23 -3.31 -14.75 -26.10
N SER A 24 -3.03 -15.09 -24.85
CA SER A 24 -3.84 -16.01 -24.07
C SER A 24 -4.43 -15.41 -22.80
N PHE A 25 -5.50 -16.04 -22.32
CA PHE A 25 -6.18 -15.75 -21.06
C PHE A 25 -6.17 -16.99 -20.19
N ALA A 26 -5.60 -16.89 -18.98
CA ALA A 26 -5.63 -17.96 -17.98
C ALA A 26 -6.33 -17.49 -16.70
N GLU A 27 -7.55 -17.94 -16.51
CA GLU A 27 -8.43 -17.45 -15.46
C GLU A 27 -8.70 -18.55 -14.41
N ILE A 28 -8.22 -18.36 -13.17
CA ILE A 28 -8.29 -19.39 -12.11
C ILE A 28 -9.06 -18.89 -10.89
N GLY A 29 -10.05 -19.66 -10.45
CA GLY A 29 -10.86 -19.36 -9.27
C GLY A 29 -12.21 -18.78 -9.63
N GLY A 30 -12.73 -17.84 -8.84
CA GLY A 30 -14.12 -17.41 -8.92
C GLY A 30 -14.51 -16.67 -10.20
N GLY A 31 -15.02 -17.40 -11.21
CA GLY A 31 -15.91 -16.92 -12.27
C GLY A 31 -15.44 -15.69 -13.05
N GLN A 32 -14.21 -15.70 -13.54
CA GLN A 32 -13.64 -14.53 -14.19
C GLN A 32 -13.98 -14.55 -15.69
N GLU A 33 -14.42 -13.40 -16.19
CA GLU A 33 -15.10 -13.24 -17.48
C GLU A 33 -14.34 -12.25 -18.38
N VAL A 34 -13.02 -12.13 -18.19
CA VAL A 34 -12.21 -11.19 -18.97
C VAL A 34 -12.22 -11.63 -20.43
N ALA A 35 -11.91 -12.89 -20.73
CA ALA A 35 -11.95 -13.41 -22.10
C ALA A 35 -13.34 -13.27 -22.75
N ARG A 36 -14.41 -13.43 -21.96
CA ARG A 36 -15.80 -13.26 -22.42
C ARG A 36 -16.07 -11.87 -22.96
N HIS A 37 -15.50 -10.82 -22.38
CA HIS A 37 -15.64 -9.46 -22.92
C HIS A 37 -15.05 -9.33 -24.33
N PHE A 38 -13.96 -10.02 -24.62
CA PHE A 38 -13.36 -10.05 -25.97
C PHE A 38 -14.24 -10.84 -26.94
N PHE A 39 -14.81 -11.98 -26.54
CA PHE A 39 -15.74 -12.72 -27.39
C PHE A 39 -17.00 -11.92 -27.73
N LEU A 40 -17.61 -11.24 -26.75
CA LEU A 40 -18.82 -10.44 -26.95
C LEU A 40 -18.59 -9.19 -27.79
N ALA A 41 -17.38 -8.62 -27.77
CA ALA A 41 -17.05 -7.44 -28.56
C ALA A 41 -16.96 -7.72 -30.06
N GLY A 42 -16.72 -8.98 -30.46
CA GLY A 42 -16.48 -9.38 -31.86
C GLY A 42 -15.03 -9.16 -32.31
N GLY A 43 -14.57 -9.93 -33.30
CA GLY A 43 -13.18 -9.88 -33.79
C GLY A 43 -12.16 -10.69 -32.96
N ALA A 44 -12.61 -11.42 -31.93
CA ALA A 44 -11.74 -12.12 -30.99
C ALA A 44 -10.79 -13.15 -31.62
N SER A 45 -11.09 -13.69 -32.81
CA SER A 45 -10.17 -14.60 -33.53
C SER A 45 -8.83 -13.94 -33.89
N GLY A 46 -8.81 -12.60 -34.00
CA GLY A 46 -7.62 -11.79 -34.25
C GLY A 46 -6.76 -11.50 -33.02
N THR A 47 -7.24 -11.82 -31.80
CA THR A 47 -6.56 -11.47 -30.52
C THR A 47 -6.42 -12.65 -29.57
N VAL A 48 -7.44 -13.51 -29.47
CA VAL A 48 -7.50 -14.62 -28.52
C VAL A 48 -6.96 -15.89 -29.18
N ALA A 49 -5.75 -16.29 -28.79
CA ALA A 49 -5.11 -17.54 -29.20
C ALA A 49 -5.62 -18.73 -28.38
N LYS A 50 -5.76 -18.53 -27.08
CA LYS A 50 -6.10 -19.56 -26.10
C LYS A 50 -6.81 -18.91 -24.93
N THR A 51 -7.86 -19.55 -24.44
CA THR A 51 -8.44 -19.26 -23.14
C THR A 51 -8.50 -20.54 -22.32
N ILE A 52 -8.19 -20.45 -21.03
CA ILE A 52 -8.29 -21.56 -20.09
C ILE A 52 -8.91 -21.08 -18.79
N SER A 53 -9.85 -21.90 -18.29
CA SER A 53 -10.43 -21.72 -16.97
C SER A 53 -10.28 -23.00 -16.16
N ALA A 54 -9.60 -22.92 -15.02
CA ALA A 54 -9.34 -24.06 -14.14
C ALA A 54 -9.92 -23.80 -12.74
N TYR A 55 -11.06 -24.43 -12.45
CA TYR A 55 -11.72 -24.35 -11.14
C TYR A 55 -11.17 -25.38 -10.15
N ASP A 56 -10.73 -26.53 -10.65
CA ASP A 56 -10.16 -27.56 -9.82
C ASP A 56 -8.69 -27.24 -9.48
N LYS A 57 -8.38 -27.31 -8.19
CA LYS A 57 -7.07 -27.00 -7.63
C LYS A 57 -5.96 -27.87 -8.23
N ARG A 58 -6.23 -29.14 -8.52
CA ARG A 58 -5.26 -30.10 -9.07
C ARG A 58 -4.92 -29.74 -10.51
N PHE A 59 -5.89 -29.33 -11.33
CA PHE A 59 -5.61 -28.84 -12.68
C PHE A 59 -4.70 -27.61 -12.63
N SER A 60 -5.00 -26.65 -11.76
CA SER A 60 -4.14 -25.48 -11.54
C SER A 60 -2.73 -25.87 -11.08
N ASP A 61 -2.59 -26.85 -10.19
CA ASP A 61 -1.29 -27.35 -9.71
C ASP A 61 -0.48 -28.03 -10.82
N VAL A 62 -1.12 -28.88 -11.64
CA VAL A 62 -0.47 -29.54 -12.78
C VAL A 62 0.03 -28.52 -13.80
N LEU A 63 -0.82 -27.57 -14.18
CA LEU A 63 -0.50 -26.57 -15.21
C LEU A 63 0.57 -25.57 -14.73
N TYR A 64 0.44 -25.06 -13.50
CA TYR A 64 1.20 -23.88 -13.07
C TYR A 64 2.04 -24.07 -11.80
N ASN A 65 2.08 -25.27 -11.21
CA ASN A 65 2.89 -25.53 -10.01
C ASN A 65 3.58 -26.90 -10.01
N LYS A 66 3.85 -27.47 -11.20
CA LYS A 66 4.55 -28.75 -11.36
C LYS A 66 3.91 -29.89 -10.55
N GLY A 67 2.58 -29.88 -10.43
CA GLY A 67 1.81 -30.87 -9.68
C GLY A 67 1.90 -30.78 -8.15
N LYS A 68 2.61 -29.78 -7.59
CA LYS A 68 2.69 -29.57 -6.14
C LYS A 68 1.55 -28.67 -5.68
N SER A 69 0.98 -28.96 -4.51
CA SER A 69 0.01 -28.05 -3.87
C SER A 69 0.71 -26.81 -3.31
N GLY A 70 -0.02 -25.70 -3.21
CA GLY A 70 0.50 -24.45 -2.69
C GLY A 70 -0.60 -23.42 -2.46
N ARG A 71 -0.21 -22.17 -2.18
CA ARG A 71 -1.17 -21.07 -2.03
C ARG A 71 -1.73 -20.66 -3.40
N TYR A 72 -3.00 -20.97 -3.62
CA TYR A 72 -3.69 -20.69 -4.89
C TYR A 72 -3.78 -19.20 -5.18
N VAL A 73 -4.33 -18.41 -4.25
CA VAL A 73 -4.46 -16.95 -4.43
C VAL A 73 -3.22 -16.26 -3.87
N SER A 74 -2.23 -16.07 -4.73
CA SER A 74 -0.93 -15.45 -4.40
C SER A 74 -0.25 -14.83 -5.63
N GLU A 75 0.62 -13.85 -5.38
CA GLU A 75 1.46 -13.24 -6.41
C GLU A 75 2.32 -14.29 -7.14
N ASN A 76 2.93 -15.20 -6.38
CA ASN A 76 3.77 -16.27 -6.94
C ASN A 76 2.98 -17.19 -7.88
N ARG A 77 1.71 -17.50 -7.56
CA ARG A 77 0.86 -18.28 -8.47
C ARG A 77 0.60 -17.50 -9.75
N LEU A 78 0.22 -16.22 -9.64
CA LEU A 78 -0.01 -15.36 -10.81
C LEU A 78 1.22 -15.31 -11.73
N LEU A 79 2.41 -15.09 -11.16
CA LEU A 79 3.65 -15.02 -11.95
C LEU A 79 3.96 -16.33 -12.68
N LYS A 80 3.71 -17.48 -12.05
CA LYS A 80 3.88 -18.80 -12.70
C LYS A 80 2.88 -19.01 -13.84
N MET A 81 1.64 -18.54 -13.69
CA MET A 81 0.63 -18.58 -14.75
C MET A 81 1.07 -17.73 -15.94
N LEU A 82 1.45 -16.47 -15.69
CA LEU A 82 1.94 -15.56 -16.73
C LEU A 82 3.15 -16.12 -17.48
N ASP A 83 4.12 -16.70 -16.76
CA ASP A 83 5.32 -17.28 -17.38
C ASP A 83 5.00 -18.52 -18.22
N ALA A 84 4.16 -19.43 -17.72
CA ALA A 84 3.79 -20.64 -18.44
C ALA A 84 3.01 -20.32 -19.73
N GLU A 85 1.97 -19.50 -19.62
CA GLU A 85 1.11 -19.14 -20.75
C GLU A 85 1.87 -18.33 -21.81
N TYR A 86 2.70 -17.37 -21.39
CA TYR A 86 3.50 -16.58 -22.32
C TYR A 86 4.53 -17.44 -23.07
N LYS A 87 5.20 -18.36 -22.37
CA LYS A 87 6.15 -19.29 -23.00
C LYS A 87 5.46 -20.21 -23.99
N GLU A 88 4.27 -20.70 -23.69
CA GLU A 88 3.51 -21.57 -24.58
C GLU A 88 3.12 -20.83 -25.86
N ILE A 89 2.54 -19.63 -25.74
CA ILE A 89 2.19 -18.77 -26.89
C ILE A 89 3.42 -18.47 -27.75
N ASN A 90 4.50 -17.99 -27.12
CA ASN A 90 5.71 -17.64 -27.85
C ASN A 90 6.36 -18.87 -28.52
N LYS A 91 6.29 -20.06 -27.90
CA LYS A 91 6.83 -21.29 -28.50
C LYS A 91 6.03 -21.74 -29.72
N LEU A 92 4.70 -21.63 -29.67
CA LEU A 92 3.83 -22.17 -30.73
C LEU A 92 3.63 -21.21 -31.89
N LEU A 93 3.59 -19.90 -31.62
CA LEU A 93 3.11 -18.91 -32.58
C LEU A 93 4.18 -17.98 -33.12
N LYS A 94 5.37 -17.92 -32.50
CA LYS A 94 6.42 -16.98 -32.93
C LYS A 94 6.82 -17.17 -34.39
N GLU A 95 6.96 -18.41 -34.86
CA GLU A 95 7.32 -18.69 -36.26
C GLU A 95 6.15 -18.48 -37.23
N ILE A 96 4.91 -18.62 -36.76
CA ILE A 96 3.68 -18.51 -37.57
C ILE A 96 3.24 -17.05 -37.71
N LYS A 97 3.47 -16.24 -36.67
CA LYS A 97 3.10 -14.82 -36.59
C LYS A 97 4.30 -13.97 -36.12
N PRO A 98 5.35 -13.82 -36.95
CA PRO A 98 6.56 -13.11 -36.56
C PRO A 98 6.33 -11.61 -36.30
N GLU A 99 5.34 -11.01 -36.97
CA GLU A 99 4.99 -9.59 -36.84
C GLU A 99 4.04 -9.32 -35.66
N ALA A 100 3.63 -10.34 -34.90
CA ALA A 100 2.72 -10.17 -33.77
C ALA A 100 3.48 -9.87 -32.46
N SER A 101 2.94 -8.95 -31.67
CA SER A 101 3.26 -8.75 -30.27
C SER A 101 2.42 -9.69 -29.41
N PHE A 102 3.08 -10.56 -28.65
CA PHE A 102 2.39 -11.55 -27.83
C PHE A 102 2.04 -11.04 -26.44
N PHE A 103 0.92 -11.52 -25.89
CA PHE A 103 0.59 -11.38 -24.48
C PHE A 103 0.09 -12.67 -23.82
N ALA A 104 0.21 -12.71 -22.49
CA ALA A 104 -0.48 -13.65 -21.63
C ALA A 104 -1.11 -12.86 -20.49
N PHE A 105 -2.43 -12.93 -20.39
CA PHE A 105 -3.20 -12.43 -19.27
C PHE A 105 -3.48 -13.58 -18.29
N ALA A 106 -3.37 -13.29 -17.00
CA ALA A 106 -3.67 -14.26 -15.97
C ALA A 106 -4.29 -13.62 -14.74
N ASP A 107 -5.14 -14.37 -14.05
CA ASP A 107 -5.64 -13.99 -12.74
C ASP A 107 -5.86 -15.20 -11.82
N THR A 108 -5.78 -14.94 -10.52
CA THR A 108 -6.10 -15.92 -9.48
C THR A 108 -6.89 -15.24 -8.37
N VAL A 109 -8.17 -15.60 -8.25
CA VAL A 109 -9.12 -14.88 -7.39
C VAL A 109 -9.95 -15.82 -6.53
N GLU A 110 -10.15 -15.37 -5.29
CA GLU A 110 -11.14 -15.90 -4.37
C GLU A 110 -12.34 -14.96 -4.33
N THR A 111 -13.50 -15.39 -4.86
CA THR A 111 -14.76 -14.65 -4.70
C THR A 111 -15.46 -15.06 -3.41
N LEU A 112 -16.54 -14.37 -3.05
CA LEU A 112 -17.35 -14.76 -1.91
C LEU A 112 -17.84 -16.21 -2.04
N ASN A 113 -17.69 -16.96 -0.95
CA ASN A 113 -18.34 -18.25 -0.81
C ASN A 113 -19.83 -18.05 -0.48
N PHE A 114 -20.63 -19.10 -0.65
CA PHE A 114 -22.09 -19.05 -0.41
C PHE A 114 -22.45 -18.58 1.01
N THR A 115 -21.63 -18.95 2.00
CA THR A 115 -21.83 -18.59 3.40
C THR A 115 -21.28 -17.20 3.77
N LYS A 116 -20.68 -16.46 2.82
CA LYS A 116 -20.05 -15.14 2.98
C LYS A 116 -19.07 -15.04 4.16
N THR A 117 -18.28 -16.08 4.40
CA THR A 117 -17.33 -16.14 5.53
C THR A 117 -15.90 -15.76 5.15
N ASN A 118 -15.63 -15.54 3.86
CA ASN A 118 -14.30 -15.21 3.34
C ASN A 118 -14.23 -13.76 2.83
N PHE A 119 -13.01 -13.25 2.66
CA PHE A 119 -12.76 -11.95 2.06
C PHE A 119 -12.41 -12.11 0.59
N ALA A 120 -13.26 -11.57 -0.29
CA ALA A 120 -13.04 -11.66 -1.71
C ALA A 120 -11.86 -10.78 -2.16
N ARG A 121 -10.89 -11.40 -2.85
CA ARG A 121 -9.63 -10.79 -3.26
C ARG A 121 -8.92 -11.61 -4.33
N GLY A 122 -7.98 -10.99 -5.03
CA GLY A 122 -7.07 -11.76 -5.85
C GLY A 122 -6.01 -10.95 -6.56
N TRP A 123 -5.29 -11.67 -7.41
CA TRP A 123 -4.18 -11.17 -8.20
C TRP A 123 -4.54 -11.24 -9.67
N MET A 124 -4.20 -10.18 -10.42
CA MET A 124 -4.40 -10.09 -11.85
C MET A 124 -3.14 -9.52 -12.48
N GLY A 125 -2.79 -9.97 -13.68
CA GLY A 125 -1.64 -9.45 -14.39
C GLY A 125 -1.63 -9.77 -15.85
N ILE A 126 -0.70 -9.13 -16.54
CA ILE A 126 -0.42 -9.33 -17.96
C ILE A 126 1.08 -9.29 -18.18
N ARG A 127 1.55 -10.23 -18.98
CA ARG A 127 2.90 -10.26 -19.55
C ARG A 127 2.78 -10.03 -21.05
N PHE A 128 3.42 -8.99 -21.59
CA PHE A 128 3.13 -8.54 -22.96
C PHE A 128 4.33 -7.89 -23.64
N GLN A 129 4.34 -7.95 -24.97
CA GLN A 129 5.23 -7.18 -25.83
C GLN A 129 4.53 -5.92 -26.33
N LEU A 130 5.30 -4.84 -26.52
CA LEU A 130 4.84 -3.66 -27.27
C LEU A 130 5.27 -3.70 -28.74
N ASN A 131 6.35 -4.42 -29.04
CA ASN A 131 6.84 -4.64 -30.40
C ASN A 131 7.16 -6.13 -30.57
N PRO A 132 7.02 -6.67 -31.78
CA PRO A 132 7.40 -8.05 -32.06
C PRO A 132 8.84 -8.33 -31.66
N GLU A 133 9.09 -9.55 -31.20
CA GLU A 133 10.40 -10.04 -30.71
C GLU A 133 11.03 -9.29 -29.52
N SER A 134 10.37 -8.26 -28.97
CA SER A 134 10.90 -7.54 -27.80
C SER A 134 10.88 -8.41 -26.54
N LYS A 135 11.71 -8.06 -25.55
CA LYS A 135 11.58 -8.67 -24.23
C LYS A 135 10.25 -8.24 -23.60
N PRO A 136 9.49 -9.15 -22.98
CA PRO A 136 8.17 -8.81 -22.47
C PRO A 136 8.23 -7.94 -21.23
N ASN A 137 7.24 -7.05 -21.12
CA ASN A 137 6.87 -6.33 -19.92
C ASN A 137 5.95 -7.18 -19.04
N THR A 138 5.80 -6.81 -17.78
CA THR A 138 4.90 -7.46 -16.84
C THR A 138 4.29 -6.42 -15.91
N VAL A 139 2.97 -6.39 -15.90
CA VAL A 139 2.16 -5.58 -15.00
C VAL A 139 1.30 -6.51 -14.16
N ILE A 140 1.37 -6.36 -12.84
CA ILE A 140 0.55 -7.10 -11.90
C ILE A 140 -0.15 -6.15 -10.93
N LEU A 141 -1.32 -6.56 -10.45
CA LEU A 141 -2.06 -5.85 -9.40
C LEU A 141 -2.73 -6.83 -8.45
N HIS A 142 -2.98 -6.35 -7.24
CA HIS A 142 -3.84 -7.02 -6.27
C HIS A 142 -5.12 -6.21 -6.06
N VAL A 143 -6.25 -6.91 -6.09
CA VAL A 143 -7.58 -6.34 -5.89
C VAL A 143 -8.24 -6.92 -4.64
N LYS A 144 -8.92 -6.05 -3.89
CA LYS A 144 -9.88 -6.42 -2.84
C LYS A 144 -11.27 -6.05 -3.33
N LEU A 145 -12.19 -7.00 -3.28
CA LEU A 145 -13.59 -6.80 -3.68
C LEU A 145 -14.40 -6.46 -2.43
N LEU A 146 -15.19 -5.40 -2.49
CA LEU A 146 -16.00 -4.88 -1.39
C LEU A 146 -17.48 -5.25 -1.53
N GLU A 147 -17.85 -5.76 -2.69
CA GLU A 147 -19.20 -6.21 -3.03
C GLU A 147 -19.58 -7.44 -2.21
N ASP A 148 -20.85 -7.54 -1.82
CA ASP A 148 -21.42 -8.67 -1.10
C ASP A 148 -22.14 -9.68 -2.02
N ASP A 149 -22.03 -9.51 -3.34
CA ASP A 149 -22.62 -10.35 -4.38
C ASP A 149 -21.56 -10.95 -5.32
N GLY A 150 -21.59 -12.26 -5.50
CA GLY A 150 -20.61 -12.99 -6.29
C GLY A 150 -20.69 -12.69 -7.80
N LEU A 151 -21.89 -12.51 -8.37
CA LEU A 151 -22.03 -12.20 -9.80
C LEU A 151 -21.51 -10.80 -10.12
N LEU A 152 -21.72 -9.86 -9.21
CA LEU A 152 -21.20 -8.51 -9.33
C LEU A 152 -19.67 -8.49 -9.25
N GLN A 153 -19.09 -9.28 -8.35
CA GLN A 153 -17.63 -9.48 -8.26
C GLN A 153 -17.03 -9.97 -9.58
N GLN A 154 -17.66 -10.97 -10.21
CA GLN A 154 -17.23 -11.51 -11.50
C GLN A 154 -17.26 -10.43 -12.60
N LYS A 155 -18.33 -9.64 -12.68
CA LYS A 155 -18.43 -8.51 -13.62
C LYS A 155 -17.36 -7.45 -13.37
N THR A 156 -17.10 -7.12 -12.11
CA THR A 156 -16.08 -6.14 -11.72
C THR A 156 -14.69 -6.61 -12.15
N LEU A 157 -14.35 -7.88 -11.94
CA LEU A 157 -13.09 -8.47 -12.41
C LEU A 157 -12.98 -8.49 -13.94
N GLY A 158 -14.05 -8.87 -14.64
CA GLY A 158 -14.11 -8.87 -16.11
C GLY A 158 -13.78 -7.50 -16.70
N ILE A 159 -14.45 -6.46 -16.21
CA ILE A 159 -14.21 -5.07 -16.64
C ILE A 159 -12.80 -4.60 -16.27
N LEU A 160 -12.33 -4.91 -15.06
CA LEU A 160 -10.99 -4.53 -14.60
C LEU A 160 -9.90 -5.18 -15.46
N GLY A 161 -10.05 -6.44 -15.84
CA GLY A 161 -9.14 -7.15 -16.74
C GLY A 161 -9.05 -6.51 -18.12
N VAL A 162 -10.19 -6.17 -18.73
CA VAL A 162 -10.22 -5.43 -20.01
C VAL A 162 -9.54 -4.07 -19.86
N ASN A 163 -9.83 -3.34 -18.78
CA ASN A 163 -9.20 -2.04 -18.51
C ASN A 163 -7.67 -2.18 -18.35
N LEU A 164 -7.20 -3.22 -17.68
CA LEU A 164 -5.77 -3.50 -17.49
C LEU A 164 -5.07 -3.76 -18.82
N ILE A 165 -5.61 -4.66 -19.65
CA ILE A 165 -5.03 -4.99 -20.96
C ILE A 165 -4.98 -3.73 -21.84
N TYR A 166 -6.09 -2.98 -21.90
CA TYR A 166 -6.17 -1.74 -22.66
C TYR A 166 -5.12 -0.70 -22.20
N ALA A 167 -4.97 -0.52 -20.88
CA ALA A 167 -4.02 0.43 -20.32
C ALA A 167 -2.56 0.07 -20.64
N CYS A 168 -2.23 -1.23 -20.72
CA CYS A 168 -0.89 -1.71 -21.07
C CYS A 168 -0.46 -1.30 -22.48
N ILE A 169 -1.40 -1.22 -23.42
CA ILE A 169 -1.10 -0.88 -24.82
C ILE A 169 -1.19 0.62 -25.05
N HIS A 170 -2.21 1.28 -24.48
CA HIS A 170 -2.52 2.67 -24.84
C HIS A 170 -2.02 3.71 -23.83
N TYR A 171 -1.78 3.33 -22.57
CA TYR A 171 -1.48 4.26 -21.49
C TYR A 171 -0.18 3.97 -20.74
N TYR A 172 0.63 3.00 -21.18
CA TYR A 172 1.88 2.64 -20.51
C TYR A 172 2.73 3.88 -20.21
N LYS A 173 2.99 4.73 -21.23
CA LYS A 173 3.76 6.00 -21.14
C LYS A 173 3.28 7.01 -20.09
N TYR A 174 2.04 6.88 -19.60
CA TYR A 174 1.43 7.83 -18.66
C TYR A 174 0.90 7.10 -17.42
N PRO A 175 1.76 6.74 -16.44
CA PRO A 175 1.38 5.89 -15.30
C PRO A 175 0.15 6.40 -14.52
N ASN A 176 -0.02 7.71 -14.38
CA ASN A 176 -1.19 8.24 -13.68
C ASN A 176 -2.49 8.09 -14.50
N ILE A 177 -2.44 8.27 -15.83
CA ILE A 177 -3.59 8.01 -16.71
C ILE A 177 -3.88 6.51 -16.75
N PHE A 178 -2.83 5.67 -16.83
CA PHE A 178 -2.94 4.23 -16.71
C PHE A 178 -3.78 3.86 -15.47
N LEU A 179 -3.36 4.30 -14.29
CA LEU A 179 -4.04 4.02 -13.03
C LEU A 179 -5.51 4.45 -13.08
N GLN A 180 -5.79 5.69 -13.47
CA GLN A 180 -7.15 6.23 -13.51
C GLN A 180 -8.05 5.42 -14.45
N SER A 181 -7.52 4.99 -15.60
CA SER A 181 -8.25 4.21 -16.60
C SER A 181 -8.66 2.81 -16.13
N LEU A 182 -8.02 2.26 -15.08
CA LEU A 182 -8.40 0.98 -14.48
C LEU A 182 -9.81 1.02 -13.88
N THR A 183 -10.27 2.21 -13.49
CA THR A 183 -11.59 2.41 -12.88
C THR A 183 -12.68 2.78 -13.88
N ASP A 184 -12.39 2.81 -15.18
CA ASP A 184 -13.40 3.13 -16.20
C ASP A 184 -14.57 2.15 -16.15
N ASN A 185 -15.79 2.69 -16.18
CA ASN A 185 -17.05 1.94 -16.08
C ASN A 185 -17.21 1.11 -14.78
N LEU A 186 -16.44 1.42 -13.73
CA LEU A 186 -16.56 0.79 -12.43
C LEU A 186 -16.80 1.83 -11.33
N SER A 187 -17.76 1.54 -10.45
CA SER A 187 -17.89 2.33 -9.22
C SER A 187 -16.72 2.03 -8.29
N ARG A 188 -16.16 3.09 -7.70
CA ARG A 188 -15.07 2.95 -6.74
C ARG A 188 -15.53 2.24 -5.48
N ASP A 189 -16.80 2.23 -5.12
CA ASP A 189 -17.27 1.57 -3.89
C ASP A 189 -17.27 0.04 -3.97
N ARG A 190 -17.04 -0.52 -5.15
CA ARG A 190 -17.08 -1.97 -5.40
C ARG A 190 -15.77 -2.69 -5.11
N PHE A 191 -14.64 -2.00 -5.23
CA PHE A 191 -13.34 -2.64 -5.14
C PHE A 191 -12.24 -1.66 -4.73
N ARG A 192 -11.06 -2.21 -4.41
CA ARG A 192 -9.84 -1.45 -4.12
C ARG A 192 -8.67 -2.12 -4.82
N ILE A 193 -7.86 -1.34 -5.54
CA ILE A 193 -6.56 -1.79 -6.05
C ILE A 193 -5.54 -1.50 -4.96
N THR A 194 -5.15 -2.54 -4.22
CA THR A 194 -4.34 -2.37 -3.01
C THR A 194 -2.84 -2.46 -3.25
N MET A 195 -2.43 -2.95 -4.41
CA MET A 195 -1.03 -3.03 -4.84
C MET A 195 -0.99 -3.10 -6.36
N MET A 196 0.02 -2.50 -6.96
CA MET A 196 0.32 -2.63 -8.38
C MET A 196 1.82 -2.53 -8.62
N ARG A 197 2.35 -3.35 -9.52
CA ARG A 197 3.75 -3.32 -9.92
C ARG A 197 3.90 -3.40 -11.43
N MET A 198 4.74 -2.54 -11.96
CA MET A 198 5.16 -2.49 -13.35
C MET A 198 6.64 -2.89 -13.45
N SER A 199 6.99 -3.69 -14.45
CA SER A 199 8.37 -4.14 -14.68
C SER A 199 8.54 -4.52 -16.14
N GLY A 200 9.75 -4.38 -16.68
CA GLY A 200 10.06 -4.70 -18.07
C GLY A 200 10.88 -3.61 -18.74
N PRO A 201 11.41 -3.89 -19.95
CA PRO A 201 12.26 -2.95 -20.67
C PRO A 201 11.54 -1.65 -21.02
N ASP A 202 10.24 -1.69 -21.33
CA ASP A 202 9.48 -0.51 -21.74
C ASP A 202 8.80 0.22 -20.56
N LEU A 203 9.00 -0.28 -19.33
CA LEU A 203 8.40 0.24 -18.09
C LEU A 203 9.45 0.60 -17.04
N ASP A 204 10.74 0.63 -17.42
CA ASP A 204 11.87 0.86 -16.51
C ASP A 204 11.90 2.27 -15.89
N TYR A 205 11.33 3.25 -16.58
CA TYR A 205 11.15 4.62 -16.09
C TYR A 205 10.12 4.73 -14.95
N VAL A 206 9.34 3.69 -14.67
CA VAL A 206 8.31 3.70 -13.62
C VAL A 206 8.89 3.30 -12.27
N ASP A 207 8.99 4.26 -11.35
CA ASP A 207 9.26 3.94 -9.95
C ASP A 207 8.00 3.39 -9.27
N ASN A 208 8.03 2.11 -8.90
CA ASN A 208 6.88 1.45 -8.26
C ASN A 208 6.49 2.05 -6.89
N ARG A 209 7.39 2.81 -6.24
CA ARG A 209 7.06 3.57 -5.03
C ARG A 209 6.23 4.80 -5.36
N LEU A 210 6.53 5.48 -6.47
CA LEU A 210 5.66 6.55 -6.96
C LEU A 210 4.30 5.98 -7.38
N LEU A 211 4.30 4.87 -8.12
CA LEU A 211 3.07 4.19 -8.53
C LEU A 211 2.17 3.86 -7.33
N GLY A 212 2.75 3.30 -6.26
CA GLY A 212 2.05 3.00 -5.01
C GLY A 212 1.40 4.23 -4.37
N VAL A 213 2.13 5.35 -4.24
CA VAL A 213 1.55 6.58 -3.68
C VAL A 213 0.45 7.16 -4.57
N GLN A 214 0.57 7.04 -5.89
CA GLN A 214 -0.49 7.48 -6.80
C GLN A 214 -1.78 6.67 -6.62
N LEU A 215 -1.72 5.38 -6.23
CA LEU A 215 -2.92 4.61 -5.86
C LEU A 215 -3.66 5.25 -4.67
N VAL A 216 -2.93 5.65 -3.62
CA VAL A 216 -3.51 6.33 -2.45
C VAL A 216 -4.07 7.69 -2.85
N LYS A 217 -3.29 8.49 -3.59
CA LYS A 217 -3.70 9.82 -4.05
C LYS A 217 -4.93 9.78 -4.96
N ASN A 218 -5.07 8.75 -5.79
CA ASN A 218 -6.23 8.56 -6.66
C ASN A 218 -7.45 7.94 -5.94
N GLY A 219 -7.33 7.61 -4.65
CA GLY A 219 -8.42 7.03 -3.84
C GLY A 219 -8.70 5.56 -4.15
N MET A 220 -7.72 4.82 -4.69
CA MET A 220 -7.86 3.41 -5.05
C MET A 220 -7.61 2.46 -3.86
N THR A 221 -6.86 2.92 -2.87
CA THR A 221 -6.59 2.25 -1.60
C THR A 221 -6.30 3.28 -0.51
N HIS A 222 -6.59 2.97 0.75
CA HIS A 222 -6.33 3.88 1.87
C HIS A 222 -4.87 3.91 2.30
N ALA A 223 -4.13 2.84 2.02
CA ALA A 223 -2.70 2.79 2.32
C ALA A 223 -1.93 1.86 1.40
N ILE A 224 -0.64 2.15 1.30
CA ILE A 224 0.39 1.31 0.69
C ILE A 224 1.57 1.11 1.65
N MET A 225 2.33 0.04 1.46
CA MET A 225 3.42 -0.36 2.35
C MET A 225 4.67 -0.70 1.56
N TYR A 226 5.80 -0.18 2.02
CA TYR A 226 7.14 -0.49 1.54
C TYR A 226 7.88 -1.24 2.64
N ASP A 227 8.60 -2.30 2.25
CA ASP A 227 9.54 -2.93 3.17
C ASP A 227 10.75 -2.02 3.45
N LYS A 228 11.62 -2.47 4.35
CA LYS A 228 12.88 -1.79 4.70
C LYS A 228 13.86 -1.61 3.53
N TYR A 229 13.62 -2.27 2.40
CA TYR A 229 14.43 -2.14 1.17
C TYR A 229 13.75 -1.22 0.14
N GLY A 230 12.59 -0.66 0.46
CA GLY A 230 11.84 0.22 -0.43
C GLY A 230 10.97 -0.51 -1.45
N ASN A 231 10.82 -1.83 -1.36
CA ASN A 231 9.96 -2.58 -2.28
C ASN A 231 8.51 -2.48 -1.83
N LEU A 232 7.61 -2.25 -2.79
CA LEU A 232 6.16 -2.25 -2.55
C LEU A 232 5.69 -3.66 -2.17
N GLN A 233 5.00 -3.76 -1.03
CA GLN A 233 4.49 -5.02 -0.49
C GLN A 233 2.97 -5.03 -0.46
N GLN A 234 2.38 -6.21 -0.66
CA GLN A 234 0.95 -6.40 -0.47
C GLN A 234 0.64 -6.45 1.05
N PRO A 235 -0.25 -5.59 1.59
CA PRO A 235 -0.43 -5.46 3.04
C PRO A 235 -0.84 -6.75 3.76
N SER A 236 -1.76 -7.54 3.21
CA SER A 236 -2.22 -8.78 3.85
C SER A 236 -1.15 -9.87 3.94
N ASP A 237 -0.20 -9.89 3.01
CA ASP A 237 0.92 -10.82 3.00
C ASP A 237 2.03 -10.34 3.95
N MET A 238 2.37 -9.05 3.88
CA MET A 238 3.39 -8.45 4.75
C MET A 238 3.01 -8.56 6.23
N LEU A 239 1.74 -8.35 6.57
CA LEU A 239 1.26 -8.27 7.94
C LEU A 239 0.79 -9.60 8.54
N TYR A 240 0.76 -10.69 7.75
CA TYR A 240 0.19 -11.96 8.19
C TYR A 240 0.92 -12.55 9.39
N LYS A 241 0.20 -12.68 10.51
CA LYS A 241 0.71 -13.17 11.81
C LYS A 241 1.93 -12.38 12.31
N LYS A 242 2.01 -11.10 11.99
CA LYS A 242 3.07 -10.20 12.46
C LYS A 242 2.61 -9.33 13.63
N ASN A 243 3.55 -8.98 14.49
CA ASN A 243 3.47 -7.86 15.41
C ASN A 243 3.78 -6.58 14.63
N VAL A 244 3.03 -5.50 14.89
CA VAL A 244 3.16 -4.24 14.17
C VAL A 244 3.37 -3.10 15.15
N LEU A 245 4.44 -2.34 14.95
CA LEU A 245 4.65 -1.03 15.54
C LEU A 245 4.46 0.03 14.46
N ALA A 246 3.56 0.98 14.67
CA ALA A 246 3.30 2.06 13.72
C ALA A 246 3.57 3.42 14.37
N PHE A 247 4.47 4.20 13.78
CA PHE A 247 4.80 5.56 14.21
C PHE A 247 4.53 6.55 13.08
N ARG A 248 3.55 7.44 13.30
CA ARG A 248 3.15 8.47 12.33
C ARG A 248 4.05 9.71 12.44
N GLY A 249 4.53 10.20 11.30
CA GLY A 249 5.37 11.39 11.27
C GLY A 249 5.48 12.05 9.89
N SER A 250 6.00 13.27 9.85
CA SER A 250 6.36 13.94 8.59
C SER A 250 7.68 13.43 8.02
N PHE A 251 8.61 13.04 8.90
CA PHE A 251 9.97 12.58 8.61
C PHE A 251 10.71 13.46 7.60
N ARG A 252 10.67 14.78 7.81
CA ARG A 252 11.18 15.77 6.86
C ARG A 252 12.13 16.79 7.52
N PRO A 253 13.41 16.45 7.76
CA PRO A 253 13.97 15.11 7.72
C PRO A 253 13.64 14.30 8.99
N ILE A 254 14.06 13.03 9.02
CA ILE A 254 14.07 12.25 10.27
C ILE A 254 15.14 12.79 11.24
N THR A 255 14.77 12.93 12.52
CA THR A 255 15.62 13.50 13.58
C THR A 255 16.04 12.43 14.60
N TYR A 256 16.97 12.77 15.51
CA TYR A 256 17.35 11.87 16.61
C TYR A 256 16.18 11.51 17.53
N ILE A 257 15.23 12.43 17.81
CA ILE A 257 14.03 12.08 18.58
C ILE A 257 13.26 10.96 17.90
N ALA A 258 13.00 11.09 16.59
CA ALA A 258 12.23 10.08 15.86
C ALA A 258 12.91 8.71 15.92
N LYS A 259 14.24 8.67 15.86
CA LYS A 259 15.02 7.44 16.04
C LYS A 259 14.91 6.89 17.47
N ASP A 260 14.97 7.74 18.49
CA ASP A 260 14.83 7.30 19.89
C ASP A 260 13.42 6.79 20.20
N ILE A 261 12.38 7.48 19.71
CA ILE A 261 11.00 7.02 19.75
C ILE A 261 10.90 5.60 19.21
N LEU A 262 11.43 5.33 18.01
CA LEU A 262 11.38 4.00 17.39
C LEU A 262 12.15 2.96 18.22
N ASN A 263 13.37 3.28 18.64
CA ASN A 263 14.21 2.37 19.41
C ASN A 263 13.58 2.01 20.76
N LYS A 264 13.16 3.01 21.54
CA LYS A 264 12.54 2.82 22.86
C LYS A 264 11.17 2.15 22.76
N SER A 265 10.42 2.42 21.70
CA SER A 265 9.17 1.69 21.42
C SER A 265 9.42 0.21 21.16
N ILE A 266 10.46 -0.15 20.39
CA ILE A 266 10.83 -1.55 20.16
C ILE A 266 11.37 -2.19 21.44
N GLU A 267 12.17 -1.49 22.25
CA GLU A 267 12.59 -1.97 23.58
C GLU A 267 11.40 -2.27 24.50
N LEU A 268 10.36 -1.43 24.47
CA LEU A 268 9.14 -1.67 25.21
C LEU A 268 8.35 -2.86 24.63
N PHE A 269 8.27 -2.98 23.31
CA PHE A 269 7.56 -4.07 22.64
C PHE A 269 8.22 -5.43 22.86
N ARG A 270 9.54 -5.48 23.04
CA ARG A 270 10.29 -6.70 23.42
C ARG A 270 9.80 -7.35 24.72
N LYS A 271 9.11 -6.61 25.57
CA LYS A 271 8.56 -7.12 26.84
C LYS A 271 7.23 -7.85 26.67
N ASP A 272 6.60 -7.79 25.48
CA ASP A 272 5.38 -8.53 25.21
C ASP A 272 5.70 -10.00 24.87
N GLU A 273 4.90 -10.95 25.40
CA GLU A 273 5.15 -12.41 25.34
C GLU A 273 5.34 -13.03 23.94
N ASP A 274 4.81 -12.39 22.88
CA ASP A 274 4.84 -12.92 21.50
C ASP A 274 5.88 -12.24 20.61
N PHE A 275 6.76 -11.44 21.20
CA PHE A 275 7.78 -10.71 20.47
C PHE A 275 8.85 -11.66 19.93
N GLU A 276 9.02 -11.66 18.60
CA GLU A 276 10.22 -12.18 17.96
C GLU A 276 10.72 -11.13 16.96
N PRO A 277 12.04 -10.96 16.78
CA PRO A 277 12.58 -10.02 15.80
C PRO A 277 12.01 -10.23 14.39
N ASP A 278 11.90 -11.48 13.95
CA ASP A 278 11.45 -11.83 12.59
C ASP A 278 9.94 -11.73 12.39
N ASN A 279 9.18 -11.71 13.50
CA ASN A 279 7.73 -11.56 13.47
C ASN A 279 7.25 -10.13 13.75
N THR A 280 8.16 -9.19 14.02
CA THR A 280 7.83 -7.82 14.41
C THR A 280 8.26 -6.82 13.35
N LEU A 281 7.29 -6.06 12.84
CA LEU A 281 7.49 -5.03 11.83
C LEU A 281 7.31 -3.64 12.44
N SER A 282 8.30 -2.77 12.22
CA SER A 282 8.20 -1.35 12.54
C SER A 282 7.93 -0.55 11.28
N PHE A 283 6.89 0.28 11.31
CA PHE A 283 6.48 1.16 10.23
C PHE A 283 6.57 2.62 10.64
N CYS A 284 7.20 3.42 9.78
CA CYS A 284 7.03 4.86 9.75
C CYS A 284 5.88 5.19 8.81
N GLU A 285 4.78 5.71 9.36
CA GLU A 285 3.61 6.12 8.59
C GLU A 285 3.70 7.60 8.21
N ILE A 286 3.51 7.88 6.92
CA ILE A 286 3.45 9.23 6.37
C ILE A 286 2.05 9.43 5.79
N THR A 287 1.31 10.41 6.31
CA THR A 287 0.02 10.75 5.74
C THR A 287 0.18 11.46 4.39
N LEU A 288 -0.76 11.26 3.48
CA LEU A 288 -0.79 11.92 2.18
C LEU A 288 -0.82 13.45 2.35
N ASN A 289 -1.51 13.97 3.37
CA ASN A 289 -1.50 15.39 3.71
C ASN A 289 -0.09 15.94 3.99
N ASN A 290 0.82 15.14 4.55
CA ASN A 290 2.22 15.54 4.79
C ASN A 290 3.10 15.49 3.52
N LEU A 291 2.62 14.82 2.47
CA LEU A 291 3.31 14.69 1.17
C LEU A 291 2.82 15.72 0.15
N LEU A 292 1.58 16.19 0.26
CA LEU A 292 1.00 17.17 -0.65
C LEU A 292 1.41 18.61 -0.26
N SER A 293 2.12 19.30 -1.15
CA SER A 293 2.35 20.74 -1.07
C SER A 293 1.40 21.44 -2.03
N LYS A 294 0.49 22.30 -1.54
CA LYS A 294 -0.57 22.95 -2.35
C LYS A 294 -1.38 21.95 -3.21
N GLY A 295 -1.59 20.72 -2.70
CA GLY A 295 -2.32 19.66 -3.40
C GLY A 295 -1.52 18.86 -4.43
N GLN A 296 -0.23 19.17 -4.64
CA GLN A 296 0.65 18.41 -5.53
C GLN A 296 1.69 17.59 -4.75
N LEU A 297 1.95 16.38 -5.23
CA LEU A 297 2.98 15.51 -4.69
C LEU A 297 4.33 15.96 -5.23
N ASN A 298 5.27 16.30 -4.34
CA ASN A 298 6.67 16.45 -4.74
C ASN A 298 7.31 15.06 -4.72
N GLU A 299 7.47 14.47 -5.90
CA GLU A 299 7.94 13.08 -6.08
C GLU A 299 9.35 12.88 -5.52
N GLN A 300 10.27 13.83 -5.76
CA GLN A 300 11.63 13.77 -5.24
C GLN A 300 11.64 13.85 -3.71
N ASP A 301 10.91 14.80 -3.11
CA ASP A 301 10.82 14.93 -1.66
C ASP A 301 10.23 13.67 -1.02
N PHE A 302 9.21 13.05 -1.64
CA PHE A 302 8.66 11.78 -1.17
C PHE A 302 9.68 10.63 -1.23
N LEU A 303 10.32 10.42 -2.40
CA LEU A 303 11.28 9.33 -2.59
C LEU A 303 12.45 9.43 -1.62
N GLU A 304 12.95 10.64 -1.38
CA GLU A 304 14.05 10.85 -0.44
C GLU A 304 13.65 10.60 1.02
N ARG A 305 12.41 10.93 1.42
CA ARG A 305 11.90 10.55 2.75
C ARG A 305 11.84 9.04 2.91
N VAL A 306 11.36 8.32 1.89
CA VAL A 306 11.33 6.85 1.90
C VAL A 306 12.75 6.29 2.01
N ASN A 307 13.70 6.76 1.19
CA ASN A 307 15.09 6.34 1.24
C ASN A 307 15.71 6.54 2.64
N MET A 308 15.55 7.74 3.23
CA MET A 308 16.10 8.03 4.56
C MET A 308 15.54 7.11 5.66
N LEU A 309 14.27 6.70 5.55
CA LEU A 309 13.65 5.76 6.47
C LEU A 309 14.15 4.32 6.24
N ASN A 310 14.31 3.92 4.98
CA ASN A 310 14.88 2.62 4.64
C ASN A 310 16.36 2.49 5.05
N ASP A 311 17.15 3.57 4.94
CA ASP A 311 18.56 3.62 5.36
C ASP A 311 18.75 3.35 6.85
N ILE A 312 17.74 3.64 7.68
CA ILE A 312 17.72 3.30 9.11
C ILE A 312 16.93 2.02 9.42
N GLY A 313 16.65 1.21 8.39
CA GLY A 313 16.03 -0.11 8.50
C GLY A 313 14.52 -0.10 8.77
N GLN A 314 13.82 1.02 8.56
CA GLN A 314 12.38 1.10 8.80
C GLN A 314 11.58 0.72 7.55
N ASN A 315 10.45 0.04 7.76
CA ASN A 315 9.41 -0.08 6.74
C ASN A 315 8.63 1.24 6.67
N VAL A 316 8.05 1.54 5.51
CA VAL A 316 7.33 2.80 5.30
C VAL A 316 5.89 2.51 4.91
N MET A 317 4.95 3.22 5.51
CA MET A 317 3.54 3.19 5.13
C MET A 317 3.13 4.58 4.66
N VAL A 318 2.40 4.68 3.57
CA VAL A 318 1.75 5.93 3.15
C VAL A 318 0.26 5.74 3.18
N SER A 319 -0.48 6.66 3.81
CA SER A 319 -1.93 6.54 3.96
C SER A 319 -2.67 7.85 3.76
N ASP A 320 -3.95 7.78 3.37
CA ASP A 320 -4.87 8.93 3.38
C ASP A 320 -5.62 9.08 4.72
N ILE A 321 -5.33 8.21 5.69
CA ILE A 321 -6.06 8.05 6.94
C ILE A 321 -5.65 9.15 7.94
N ARG A 322 -6.58 10.01 8.34
CA ARG A 322 -6.27 11.12 9.26
C ARG A 322 -6.40 10.72 10.73
N GLU A 323 -7.44 9.99 11.07
CA GLU A 323 -7.81 9.67 12.44
C GLU A 323 -7.17 8.35 12.90
N TYR A 324 -6.70 8.30 14.15
CA TYR A 324 -6.04 7.10 14.69
C TYR A 324 -6.98 5.91 14.84
N TYR A 325 -8.27 6.12 15.15
CA TYR A 325 -9.22 5.00 15.22
C TYR A 325 -9.41 4.33 13.85
N LYS A 326 -9.46 5.12 12.75
CA LYS A 326 -9.50 4.58 11.38
C LYS A 326 -8.21 3.88 11.00
N LEU A 327 -7.07 4.33 11.53
CA LEU A 327 -5.78 3.65 11.32
C LEU A 327 -5.79 2.27 12.00
N VAL A 328 -6.33 2.18 13.22
CA VAL A 328 -6.54 0.88 13.89
C VAL A 328 -7.52 0.02 13.12
N GLU A 329 -8.67 0.56 12.68
CA GLU A 329 -9.64 -0.17 11.86
C GLU A 329 -8.97 -0.74 10.59
N PHE A 330 -8.14 0.07 9.92
CA PHE A 330 -7.37 -0.39 8.77
C PHE A 330 -6.49 -1.59 9.10
N PHE A 331 -5.72 -1.53 10.20
CA PHE A 331 -4.89 -2.65 10.64
C PHE A 331 -5.70 -3.86 11.08
N SER A 332 -6.89 -3.66 11.68
CA SER A 332 -7.78 -4.73 12.15
C SER A 332 -8.37 -5.57 11.02
N MET A 333 -8.36 -5.06 9.78
CA MET A 333 -8.73 -5.86 8.59
C MET A 333 -7.73 -6.98 8.28
N PHE A 334 -6.56 -7.00 8.93
CA PHE A 334 -5.51 -8.00 8.70
C PHE A 334 -5.35 -8.92 9.91
N LYS A 335 -4.85 -10.13 9.64
CA LYS A 335 -4.55 -11.10 10.70
C LYS A 335 -3.22 -10.75 11.39
N LEU A 336 -3.26 -9.83 12.34
CA LEU A 336 -2.14 -9.41 13.17
C LEU A 336 -2.02 -10.24 14.45
N LYS A 337 -0.81 -10.30 15.03
CA LYS A 337 -0.61 -10.77 16.41
C LYS A 337 -0.92 -9.64 17.40
N LYS A 338 -0.11 -8.57 17.38
CA LYS A 338 -0.24 -7.38 18.25
C LYS A 338 -0.04 -6.10 17.45
N LEU A 339 -0.78 -5.04 17.77
CA LEU A 339 -0.65 -3.71 17.18
C LEU A 339 -0.21 -2.69 18.24
N ARG A 340 0.85 -1.94 17.97
CA ARG A 340 1.34 -0.87 18.83
C ARG A 340 1.39 0.42 18.02
N ILE A 341 0.65 1.43 18.45
CA ILE A 341 0.70 2.76 17.83
C ILE A 341 1.52 3.66 18.72
N VAL A 342 2.48 4.37 18.14
CA VAL A 342 3.35 5.29 18.87
C VAL A 342 2.92 6.73 18.62
N VAL A 343 2.70 7.48 19.69
CA VAL A 343 2.33 8.89 19.63
C VAL A 343 3.07 9.69 20.71
N GLY A 344 3.21 11.00 20.49
CA GLY A 344 3.64 11.91 21.56
C GLY A 344 2.45 12.42 22.39
N VAL A 345 2.73 12.95 23.58
CA VAL A 345 1.71 13.54 24.47
C VAL A 345 0.78 14.56 23.76
N PRO A 346 1.25 15.50 22.93
CA PRO A 346 0.36 16.44 22.24
C PRO A 346 -0.61 15.79 21.24
N THR A 347 -0.31 14.58 20.79
CA THR A 347 -1.21 13.80 19.95
C THR A 347 -2.20 12.99 20.79
N LEU A 348 -1.77 12.48 21.94
CA LEU A 348 -2.66 11.87 22.92
C LEU A 348 -3.75 12.85 23.38
N GLU A 349 -3.38 14.10 23.72
CA GLU A 349 -4.35 15.15 24.05
C GLU A 349 -5.44 15.30 22.98
N LYS A 350 -5.05 15.27 21.70
CA LYS A 350 -5.99 15.35 20.58
C LYS A 350 -6.85 14.10 20.42
N ILE A 351 -6.29 12.92 20.68
CA ILE A 351 -7.04 11.65 20.65
C ILE A 351 -8.11 11.63 21.76
N MET A 352 -7.84 12.26 22.90
CA MET A 352 -8.79 12.32 24.01
C MET A 352 -9.76 13.52 23.93
N ASP A 353 -9.69 14.33 22.87
CA ASP A 353 -10.54 15.52 22.73
C ASP A 353 -11.81 15.22 21.92
N LYS A 354 -12.96 15.31 22.59
CA LYS A 354 -14.28 14.97 22.03
C LYS A 354 -14.67 15.79 20.81
N LYS A 355 -14.08 16.98 20.62
CA LYS A 355 -14.41 17.86 19.47
C LYS A 355 -14.03 17.24 18.11
N TYR A 356 -13.15 16.24 18.10
CA TYR A 356 -12.76 15.55 16.87
C TYR A 356 -13.69 14.38 16.48
N TYR A 357 -14.75 14.13 17.26
CA TYR A 357 -15.64 12.99 17.09
C TYR A 357 -17.12 13.39 16.95
N THR A 358 -17.41 14.63 16.58
CA THR A 358 -18.79 15.13 16.42
C THR A 358 -19.55 14.45 15.29
N ASP A 359 -18.84 13.90 14.29
CA ASP A 359 -19.43 13.22 13.13
C ASP A 359 -19.79 11.74 13.42
N LEU A 360 -19.43 11.22 14.60
CA LEU A 360 -19.72 9.86 15.02
C LEU A 360 -20.99 9.83 15.88
N ARG A 361 -21.86 8.84 15.64
CA ARG A 361 -23.12 8.70 16.40
C ARG A 361 -22.86 8.50 17.89
N GLY A 362 -21.85 7.71 18.24
CA GLY A 362 -21.43 7.51 19.63
C GLY A 362 -20.29 8.42 20.09
N SER A 363 -19.99 9.50 19.35
CA SER A 363 -18.94 10.47 19.68
C SER A 363 -17.59 9.82 20.08
N ILE A 364 -16.92 10.32 21.12
CA ILE A 364 -15.64 9.81 21.61
C ILE A 364 -15.71 8.34 22.05
N MET A 365 -16.84 7.88 22.59
CA MET A 365 -16.99 6.47 23.00
C MET A 365 -16.89 5.53 21.80
N GLU A 366 -17.54 5.87 20.68
CA GLU A 366 -17.45 5.09 19.44
C GLU A 366 -16.00 5.04 18.92
N ALA A 367 -15.31 6.18 18.93
CA ALA A 367 -13.92 6.25 18.49
C ALA A 367 -12.96 5.42 19.36
N ILE A 368 -13.10 5.52 20.68
CA ILE A 368 -12.27 4.78 21.65
C ILE A 368 -12.53 3.28 21.55
N ALA A 369 -13.80 2.86 21.43
CA ALA A 369 -14.15 1.45 21.24
C ALA A 369 -13.53 0.86 19.95
N LYS A 370 -13.52 1.63 18.85
CA LYS A 370 -12.87 1.24 17.59
C LYS A 370 -11.34 1.22 17.70
N MET A 371 -10.75 2.14 18.47
CA MET A 371 -9.30 2.31 18.59
C MET A 371 -8.63 1.28 19.52
N PHE A 372 -9.27 0.92 20.64
CA PHE A 372 -8.65 0.10 21.68
C PHE A 372 -9.17 -1.35 21.64
N GLN A 373 -8.89 -2.04 20.53
CA GLN A 373 -9.11 -3.47 20.40
C GLN A 373 -8.17 -4.27 21.32
N GLN A 374 -8.54 -5.50 21.69
CA GLN A 374 -7.84 -6.30 22.71
C GLN A 374 -6.33 -6.50 22.44
N ASN A 375 -5.91 -6.58 21.18
CA ASN A 375 -4.51 -6.78 20.78
C ASN A 375 -3.77 -5.47 20.45
N MET A 376 -4.39 -4.31 20.68
CA MET A 376 -3.83 -2.97 20.42
C MET A 376 -3.36 -2.31 21.72
N LYS A 377 -2.22 -1.60 21.67
CA LYS A 377 -1.79 -0.66 22.73
C LYS A 377 -1.27 0.63 22.10
N LEU A 378 -1.44 1.73 22.82
CA LEU A 378 -0.88 3.04 22.51
C LEU A 378 0.38 3.27 23.35
N TYR A 379 1.49 3.57 22.70
CA TYR A 379 2.76 3.92 23.33
C TYR A 379 2.96 5.43 23.28
N ILE A 380 3.15 6.02 24.45
CA ILE A 380 3.22 7.48 24.64
C ILE A 380 4.65 7.89 24.86
N TYR A 381 5.22 8.61 23.90
CA TYR A 381 6.53 9.20 24.06
C TYR A 381 6.41 10.54 24.80
N PRO A 382 7.19 10.78 25.86
CA PRO A 382 7.13 12.01 26.64
C PRO A 382 7.56 13.23 25.81
N THR A 383 7.10 14.41 26.19
CA THR A 383 7.50 15.67 25.55
C THR A 383 7.91 16.69 26.59
N LEU A 384 8.84 17.58 26.23
CA LEU A 384 9.19 18.71 27.09
C LEU A 384 8.01 19.69 27.20
N SER A 385 7.82 20.19 28.42
CA SER A 385 6.92 21.32 28.66
C SER A 385 7.42 22.58 27.97
N LYS A 386 6.49 23.49 27.63
CA LYS A 386 6.87 24.75 26.97
C LYS A 386 7.58 25.66 27.98
N GLY A 387 8.87 25.89 27.76
CA GLY A 387 9.66 26.81 28.59
C GLY A 387 10.07 26.24 29.95
N SER A 388 9.89 24.94 30.19
CA SER A 388 10.50 24.24 31.33
C SER A 388 11.15 22.93 30.90
N ASP A 389 12.09 22.48 31.72
CA ASP A 389 12.88 21.26 31.52
C ASP A 389 12.16 19.98 31.98
N GLU A 390 10.88 20.11 32.35
CA GLU A 390 10.06 19.00 32.84
C GLU A 390 9.51 18.15 31.69
N LEU A 391 9.65 16.82 31.83
CA LEU A 391 9.06 15.85 30.94
C LEU A 391 7.58 15.62 31.27
N ILE A 392 6.73 15.93 30.30
CA ILE A 392 5.30 15.64 30.34
C ILE A 392 5.09 14.21 29.83
N THR A 393 4.35 13.40 30.58
CA THR A 393 4.00 12.01 30.27
C THR A 393 2.48 11.86 30.09
N SER A 394 1.98 10.65 29.84
CA SER A 394 0.55 10.37 29.81
C SER A 394 -0.18 10.79 31.10
N ALA A 395 0.52 10.79 32.24
CA ALA A 395 -0.06 11.18 33.54
C ALA A 395 -0.40 12.67 33.65
N SER A 396 0.19 13.51 32.79
CA SER A 396 0.09 14.97 32.86
C SER A 396 -0.91 15.55 31.85
N VAL A 397 -1.61 14.69 31.09
CA VAL A 397 -2.55 15.08 30.03
C VAL A 397 -3.78 15.74 30.65
N LYS A 398 -4.11 16.94 30.17
CA LYS A 398 -5.35 17.64 30.53
C LYS A 398 -6.50 17.15 29.63
N MET A 399 -7.62 16.81 30.23
CA MET A 399 -8.83 16.38 29.54
C MET A 399 -10.07 16.76 30.35
N ASP A 400 -11.23 16.74 29.71
CA ASP A 400 -12.52 16.95 30.38
C ASP A 400 -12.78 15.81 31.39
N ASP A 401 -13.48 16.13 32.49
CA ASP A 401 -13.70 15.19 33.61
C ASP A 401 -14.43 13.91 33.18
N ASP A 402 -15.36 14.01 32.24
CA ASP A 402 -16.10 12.87 31.67
C ASP A 402 -15.18 11.93 30.86
N VAL A 403 -14.18 12.48 30.17
CA VAL A 403 -13.17 11.71 29.42
C VAL A 403 -12.11 11.11 30.35
N HIS A 404 -11.84 11.76 31.49
CA HIS A 404 -10.81 11.30 32.43
C HIS A 404 -11.06 9.88 32.96
N LEU A 405 -12.31 9.53 33.25
CA LEU A 405 -12.67 8.18 33.69
C LEU A 405 -12.36 7.11 32.63
N LEU A 406 -12.62 7.42 31.35
CA LEU A 406 -12.31 6.54 30.23
C LEU A 406 -10.80 6.37 30.05
N PHE A 407 -10.04 7.47 30.18
CA PHE A 407 -8.59 7.44 30.12
C PHE A 407 -7.96 6.59 31.23
N GLU A 408 -8.42 6.76 32.46
CA GLU A 408 -7.95 5.99 33.61
C GLU A 408 -8.25 4.49 33.44
N TYR A 409 -9.43 4.14 32.92
CA TYR A 409 -9.73 2.75 32.55
C TYR A 409 -8.70 2.22 31.54
N LEU A 410 -8.39 2.96 30.48
CA LEU A 410 -7.43 2.53 29.46
C LEU A 410 -6.01 2.36 30.04
N ARG A 411 -5.57 3.27 30.92
CA ARG A 411 -4.26 3.18 31.59
C ARG A 411 -4.17 2.00 32.55
N ARG A 412 -5.17 1.82 33.43
CA ARG A 412 -5.21 0.71 34.39
C ARG A 412 -5.21 -0.65 33.71
N ASN A 413 -5.89 -0.75 32.56
CA ASN A 413 -5.91 -1.97 31.74
C ASN A 413 -4.72 -2.07 30.76
N ARG A 414 -3.70 -1.20 30.89
CA ARG A 414 -2.46 -1.24 30.10
C ARG A 414 -2.64 -1.09 28.59
N PHE A 415 -3.74 -0.46 28.16
CA PHE A 415 -3.94 -0.05 26.78
C PHE A 415 -3.09 1.17 26.40
N ILE A 416 -2.73 2.00 27.38
CA ILE A 416 -1.85 3.16 27.21
C ILE A 416 -0.62 2.95 28.08
N LEU A 417 0.56 2.99 27.47
CA LEU A 417 1.84 2.81 28.17
C LEU A 417 2.81 3.93 27.81
N ASP A 418 3.45 4.52 28.81
CA ASP A 418 4.52 5.50 28.60
C ASP A 418 5.81 4.80 28.14
N ILE A 419 6.47 5.40 27.16
CA ILE A 419 7.79 4.99 26.70
C ILE A 419 8.83 5.67 27.61
N PRO A 420 9.71 4.91 28.28
CA PRO A 420 10.80 5.51 29.03
C PRO A 420 11.74 6.29 28.11
N CYS A 421 12.07 7.53 28.48
CA CYS A 421 12.99 8.37 27.76
C CYS A 421 14.13 8.84 28.69
N GLY A 422 15.37 8.61 28.25
CA GLY A 422 16.58 9.13 28.90
C GLY A 422 17.38 10.07 27.99
N MET A 423 16.74 10.58 26.93
CA MET A 423 17.39 11.43 25.93
C MET A 423 17.72 12.80 26.53
N SER A 424 18.91 13.32 26.18
CA SER A 424 19.27 14.70 26.51
C SER A 424 18.28 15.69 25.89
N GLN A 425 17.84 16.66 26.67
CA GLN A 425 16.88 17.70 26.29
C GLN A 425 17.28 18.43 25.00
N GLN A 426 18.58 18.60 24.77
CA GLN A 426 19.12 19.26 23.58
C GLN A 426 18.75 18.55 22.27
N LEU A 427 18.43 17.26 22.32
CA LEU A 427 18.05 16.49 21.13
C LEU A 427 16.54 16.54 20.85
N PHE A 428 15.74 17.19 21.70
CA PHE A 428 14.29 17.37 21.51
C PHE A 428 13.92 18.41 20.43
N MET A 429 14.58 18.33 19.26
CA MET A 429 14.21 19.10 18.07
C MET A 429 13.24 18.39 17.14
N LYS A 430 12.12 19.07 16.84
CA LYS A 430 11.10 18.54 15.93
C LYS A 430 11.55 18.71 14.48
N SER A 431 11.10 17.79 13.62
CA SER A 431 11.38 17.82 12.17
C SER A 431 11.06 19.18 11.51
N ARG A 432 10.02 19.89 11.95
CA ARG A 432 9.65 21.22 11.43
C ARG A 432 10.69 22.30 11.76
N GLU A 433 11.30 22.24 12.94
CA GLU A 433 12.30 23.22 13.42
C GLU A 433 13.61 22.99 12.68
N VAL A 434 14.02 21.71 12.55
CA VAL A 434 15.17 21.31 11.73
C VAL A 434 14.99 21.74 10.27
N LEU A 435 13.80 21.55 9.68
CA LEU A 435 13.50 21.99 8.32
C LEU A 435 13.63 23.50 8.14
N GLN A 436 13.19 24.28 9.13
CA GLN A 436 13.34 25.74 9.10
C GLN A 436 14.82 26.14 9.14
N MET A 437 15.62 25.53 10.02
CA MET A 437 17.07 25.77 10.09
C MET A 437 17.78 25.46 8.77
N ILE A 438 17.42 24.34 8.11
CA ILE A 438 17.99 23.97 6.80
C ILE A 438 17.72 25.07 5.75
N ARG A 439 16.50 25.59 5.71
CA ARG A 439 16.10 26.63 4.73
C ARG A 439 16.72 27.99 5.00
N GLU A 440 17.00 28.28 6.26
CA GLU A 440 17.68 29.50 6.71
C GLU A 440 19.21 29.40 6.62
N GLY A 441 19.76 28.24 6.22
CA GLY A 441 21.20 28.04 6.11
C GLY A 441 21.93 27.93 7.45
N ARG A 442 21.22 27.62 8.54
CA ARG A 442 21.82 27.53 9.89
C ARG A 442 22.50 26.17 10.12
N PRO A 443 23.84 26.05 10.20
CA PRO A 443 24.55 24.76 10.22
C PRO A 443 24.25 23.89 11.46
N GLU A 444 23.65 24.47 12.50
CA GLU A 444 23.25 23.79 13.74
C GLU A 444 22.31 22.59 13.52
N TRP A 445 21.55 22.57 12.41
CA TRP A 445 20.58 21.51 12.12
C TRP A 445 21.21 20.11 12.09
N GLU A 446 22.50 20.02 11.73
CA GLU A 446 23.25 18.77 11.61
C GLU A 446 23.33 17.99 12.93
N LYS A 447 23.31 18.70 14.07
CA LYS A 447 23.37 18.10 15.40
C LYS A 447 22.10 17.32 15.76
N TYR A 448 21.00 17.56 15.06
CA TYR A 448 19.68 17.01 15.40
C TYR A 448 19.24 15.86 14.49
N VAL A 449 20.04 15.47 13.51
CA VAL A 449 19.74 14.38 12.57
C VAL A 449 20.87 13.36 12.53
N PRO A 450 20.57 12.09 12.17
CA PRO A 450 21.62 11.10 11.93
C PRO A 450 22.65 11.59 10.89
N MET A 451 23.93 11.29 11.10
CA MET A 451 25.02 11.70 10.20
C MET A 451 24.79 11.29 8.74
N THR A 452 24.26 10.08 8.53
CA THR A 452 23.89 9.57 7.19
C THR A 452 22.86 10.46 6.51
N VAL A 453 21.87 10.94 7.27
CA VAL A 453 20.81 11.84 6.80
C VAL A 453 21.38 13.22 6.48
N ALA A 454 22.25 13.78 7.34
CA ALA A 454 22.90 15.06 7.09
C ALA A 454 23.72 15.05 5.79
N ASN A 455 24.52 14.01 5.58
CA ASN A 455 25.32 13.84 4.37
C ASN A 455 24.44 13.76 3.12
N THR A 456 23.33 13.01 3.18
CA THR A 456 22.38 12.90 2.06
C THR A 456 21.72 14.24 1.74
N ILE A 457 21.30 15.00 2.76
CA ILE A 457 20.68 16.32 2.58
C ILE A 457 21.64 17.28 1.88
N LYS A 458 22.91 17.35 2.33
CA LYS A 458 23.95 18.19 1.71
C LYS A 458 24.24 17.78 0.28
N LYS A 459 24.57 16.49 0.07
CA LYS A 459 24.96 15.94 -1.24
C LYS A 459 23.88 16.15 -2.31
N LYS A 460 22.61 16.00 -1.94
CA LYS A 460 21.47 16.09 -2.87
C LYS A 460 20.72 17.42 -2.81
N LYS A 461 21.21 18.42 -2.04
CA LYS A 461 20.59 19.74 -1.84
C LYS A 461 19.09 19.66 -1.49
N LEU A 462 18.75 18.74 -0.57
CA LEU A 462 17.36 18.43 -0.21
C LEU A 462 16.75 19.49 0.72
N PHE A 463 15.41 19.50 0.79
CA PHE A 463 14.64 20.30 1.74
C PHE A 463 14.83 21.83 1.66
N GLY A 464 15.41 22.31 0.57
CA GLY A 464 15.74 23.73 0.38
C GLY A 464 17.11 24.11 0.92
N TYR A 465 17.99 23.15 1.18
CA TYR A 465 19.40 23.41 1.49
C TYR A 465 20.06 24.17 0.35
N ARG A 466 20.70 25.29 0.71
CA ARG A 466 21.51 26.14 -0.15
C ARG A 466 22.90 26.20 0.50
N GLU A 467 23.94 26.05 -0.32
CA GLU A 467 25.34 26.11 0.14
C GLU A 467 25.68 27.45 0.79
#